data_AF-A0A7X5Q3K8-F1
#
_entry.id   AF-A0A7X5Q3K8-F1
#
_cell.length_a   1.000
_cell.length_b   1.000
_cell.length_c   1.000
_cell.angle_alpha   90.00
_cell.angle_beta   90.00
_cell.angle_gamma   90.00
#
_symmetry.space_group_name_H-M   'P 1'
#
loop_
_entity.id
_entity.type
_entity.pdbx_description
1 polymer ?
#
loop_
_entity_poly.entity_id
_entity_poly.type
_entity_poly.pdbx_seq_one_letter_code
_entity_poly.pdbx_strand_id
1 'polypeptide(L)' 'MKAENSQQIPSKISQLIQLKELALSDNQITTVPYAFYQLLSHLEFVSL' A
#
# COMPACT_ATOMS: atom_id res chain seq x y z
N MET A 1 -22.49 10.82 9.94
CA MET A 1 -21.02 10.84 10.07
C MET A 1 -20.46 10.29 8.78
N LYS A 2 -20.00 11.17 7.87
CA LYS A 2 -19.43 10.75 6.58
C LYS A 2 -18.12 10.02 6.88
N ALA A 3 -17.94 8.83 6.33
CA ALA A 3 -16.64 8.18 6.32
C ALA A 3 -15.67 9.14 5.61
N GLU A 4 -14.73 9.66 6.38
CA GLU A 4 -13.71 10.59 5.92
C GLU A 4 -12.84 9.87 4.89
N ASN A 5 -12.39 10.64 3.89
CA ASN A 5 -11.76 10.22 2.64
C ASN A 5 -10.36 9.60 2.82
N SER A 6 -10.15 8.75 3.84
CA SER A 6 -8.89 8.07 4.11
C SER A 6 -8.70 6.94 3.10
N GLN A 7 -7.80 7.15 2.15
CA GLN A 7 -7.42 6.11 1.20
C GLN A 7 -6.50 5.13 1.91
N GLN A 8 -7.04 4.00 2.34
CA GLN A 8 -6.24 2.94 2.94
C GLN A 8 -5.71 2.03 1.84
N ILE A 9 -4.46 1.58 1.99
CA ILE A 9 -3.94 0.54 1.10
C ILE A 9 -4.75 -0.74 1.34
N PRO A 10 -5.33 -1.36 0.30
CA PRO A 10 -6.08 -2.61 0.47
C PRO A 10 -5.16 -3.73 0.98
N SER A 11 -5.61 -4.49 1.98
CA SER A 11 -4.85 -5.62 2.53
C SER A 11 -4.50 -6.69 1.48
N LYS A 12 -5.33 -6.84 0.43
CA LYS A 12 -5.10 -7.78 -0.67
C LYS A 12 -3.85 -7.47 -1.50
N ILE A 13 -3.28 -6.27 -1.39
CA ILE A 13 -2.05 -5.93 -2.12
C ILE A 13 -0.90 -6.87 -1.78
N SER A 14 -0.86 -7.44 -0.56
CA SER A 14 0.17 -8.39 -0.13
C SER A 14 0.18 -9.70 -0.91
N GLN A 15 -0.87 -9.97 -1.69
CA GLN A 15 -0.97 -11.16 -2.56
C GLN A 15 -0.25 -10.95 -3.91
N LEU A 16 0.16 -9.72 -4.23
CA LEU A 16 0.88 -9.40 -5.46
C LEU A 16 2.37 -9.78 -5.33
N ILE A 17 2.66 -11.06 -5.10
CA ILE A 17 4.00 -11.59 -4.79
C ILE A 17 5.07 -11.36 -5.88
N GLN A 18 4.66 -10.98 -7.09
CA GLN A 18 5.55 -10.67 -8.20
C GLN A 18 5.70 -9.15 -8.42
N LEU A 19 5.07 -8.32 -7.60
CA LEU A 19 5.16 -6.87 -7.71
C LEU A 19 6.58 -6.44 -7.35
N LYS A 20 7.23 -5.72 -8.26
CA LYS A 20 8.60 -5.20 -8.07
C LYS A 20 8.64 -3.72 -7.77
N GLU A 21 7.68 -2.98 -8.30
CA GLU A 21 7.62 -1.54 -8.16
C GLU A 21 6.23 -1.14 -7.68
N LEU A 22 6.18 -0.24 -6.70
CA LEU A 22 4.94 0.30 -6.19
C LEU A 22 5.06 1.82 -6.01
N ALA A 23 4.25 2.56 -6.76
CA ALA A 23 4.13 4.01 -6.62
C ALA A 23 2.84 4.37 -5.88
N LEU A 24 3.00 4.97 -4.70
CA LEU A 24 1.94 5.49 -3.83
C LEU A 24 2.02 7.01 -3.66
N SER A 25 3.05 7.65 -4.20
CA SER A 25 3.19 9.10 -4.26
C SER A 25 1.93 9.73 -4.86
N ASP A 26 1.55 10.88 -4.31
CA ASP A 26 0.32 11.62 -4.64
C ASP A 26 -1.00 10.92 -4.27
N ASN A 27 -0.96 9.90 -3.41
CA ASN A 27 -2.17 9.36 -2.77
C ASN A 27 -2.39 9.94 -1.37
N GLN A 28 -3.65 10.07 -0.95
CA GLN A 28 -4.02 10.51 0.40
C GLN A 28 -3.99 9.35 1.40
N ILE A 29 -2.93 8.55 1.35
CA ILE A 29 -2.79 7.35 2.19
C ILE A 29 -2.35 7.75 3.59
N THR A 30 -3.26 7.61 4.55
CA THR A 30 -2.99 7.88 5.97
C THR A 30 -2.84 6.61 6.79
N THR A 31 -3.11 5.44 6.21
CA THR A 31 -3.05 4.16 6.91
C THR A 31 -2.53 3.07 5.99
N VAL A 32 -1.48 2.41 6.46
CA VAL A 32 -0.84 1.28 5.81
C VAL A 32 -1.14 0.03 6.65
N PRO A 33 -1.81 -1.00 6.10
CA PRO A 33 -2.14 -2.21 6.85
C PRO A 33 -0.89 -3.03 7.14
N TYR A 34 -0.91 -3.83 8.21
CA TYR A 34 0.23 -4.71 8.54
C TYR A 34 0.62 -5.66 7.40
N ALA A 35 -0.35 -6.10 6.60
CA ALA A 35 -0.13 -6.93 5.41
C ALA A 35 0.82 -6.27 4.38
N PHE A 36 0.92 -4.94 4.35
CA PHE A 36 1.84 -4.22 3.48
C PHE A 36 3.31 -4.51 3.79
N TYR A 37 3.66 -4.76 5.06
CA TYR A 37 5.04 -5.09 5.43
C TYR A 37 5.51 -6.41 4.79
N GLN A 38 4.61 -7.35 4.53
CA GLN A 38 4.92 -8.56 3.78
C GLN A 38 5.24 -8.24 2.31
N LEU A 39 4.54 -7.27 1.71
CA LEU A 39 4.79 -6.82 0.35
C LEU A 39 6.17 -6.12 0.21
N LEU A 40 6.53 -5.27 1.18
CA LEU A 40 7.81 -4.56 1.18
C LEU A 40 9.04 -5.47 1.10
N SER A 41 8.93 -6.72 1.58
CA SER A 41 10.05 -7.67 1.56
C SER A 41 10.52 -8.11 0.16
N HIS A 42 9.70 -7.92 -0.88
CA HIS A 42 10.02 -8.34 -2.25
C HIS A 42 9.96 -7.22 -3.29
N LEU A 43 9.59 -6.01 -2.88
CA LEU A 43 9.64 -4.82 -3.72
C LEU A 43 11.09 -4.37 -3.92
N GLU A 44 11.42 -4.00 -5.15
CA GLU A 44 12.70 -3.42 -5.53
C GLU A 44 12.64 -1.88 -5.45
N PHE A 45 11.47 -1.31 -5.71
CA PHE A 45 11.23 0.13 -5.60
C PHE A 45 9.87 0.43 -4.96
N VAL A 46 9.86 1.40 -4.05
CA VAL A 46 8.64 1.96 -3.49
C VAL A 46 8.74 3.48 -3.46
N SER A 47 7.71 4.16 -3.99
CA SER A 47 7.51 5.61 -3.87
C SER A 47 6.29 5.85 -2.99
N LEU A 48 6.39 6.76 -2.02
CA LEU A 48 5.33 7.11 -1.08
C LEU A 48 4.82 8.53 -1.31
#